data_AF-A0A254PXY0-F1
#
_entry.id   AF-A0A254PXY0-F1
#
_cell.length_a   1.000
_cell.length_b   1.000
_cell.length_c   1.000
_cell.angle_alpha   90.00
_cell.angle_beta   90.00
_cell.angle_gamma   90.00
#
_symmetry.space_group_name_H-M   'P 1'
#
loop_
_entity.id
_entity.type
_entity.pdbx_description
1 polymer ?
#
loop_
_entity_poly.entity_id
_entity_poly.type
_entity_poly.pdbx_seq_one_letter_code
_entity_poly.pdbx_strand_id
1 'polypeptide(L)'
;MYKPISLPFDGAFIADSPFSWIARDNSKPGRSDSESWIAQANHEWSKERVEMTNYQVESELVPEFEKISGQSCKLYQSHLWRYAKVENPQDQYFYLDANRNIALCGDWFIESTIEGAWTSGYKLGNAISEMISPP
;
A
#
# COMPACT_ATOMS: atom_id res chain seq x y z
N MET A 1 8.30 -30.49 -7.27
CA MET A 1 8.63 -29.10 -7.66
C MET A 1 7.32 -28.38 -7.94
N TYR A 2 7.02 -27.30 -7.22
CA TYR A 2 5.92 -26.41 -7.62
C TYR A 2 6.33 -25.72 -8.92
N LYS A 3 5.46 -25.76 -9.92
CA LYS A 3 5.70 -25.08 -11.19
C LYS A 3 5.17 -23.64 -11.06
N PRO A 4 5.97 -22.60 -11.33
CA PRO A 4 5.51 -21.21 -11.30
C PRO A 4 4.29 -21.01 -12.21
N ILE A 5 3.44 -20.05 -11.85
CA ILE A 5 2.31 -19.67 -12.71
C ILE A 5 2.89 -19.09 -14.01
N SER A 6 2.45 -19.59 -15.16
CA SER A 6 3.00 -19.22 -16.48
C SER A 6 2.47 -17.87 -16.98
N LEU A 7 2.64 -16.80 -16.19
CA LEU A 7 2.36 -15.43 -16.59
C LEU A 7 3.62 -14.77 -17.19
N PRO A 8 3.48 -13.93 -18.24
CA PRO A 8 4.61 -13.28 -18.91
C PRO A 8 5.16 -12.06 -18.15
N PHE A 9 4.72 -11.85 -16.91
CA PHE A 9 5.10 -10.72 -16.06
C PHE A 9 5.22 -11.16 -14.61
N ASP A 10 6.02 -10.42 -13.84
CA ASP A 10 6.12 -10.54 -12.39
C ASP A 10 5.39 -9.41 -11.65
N GLY A 11 4.86 -8.43 -12.38
CA GLY A 11 4.03 -7.37 -11.85
C GLY A 11 3.25 -6.69 -12.95
N ALA A 12 2.02 -6.28 -12.67
CA ALA A 12 1.15 -5.65 -13.64
C ALA A 12 0.17 -4.68 -12.97
N PHE A 13 -0.05 -3.54 -13.62
CA PHE A 13 -1.24 -2.71 -13.37
C PHE A 13 -2.40 -3.30 -14.16
N ILE A 14 -3.55 -3.44 -13.52
CA ILE A 14 -4.74 -4.04 -14.12
C ILE A 14 -5.79 -2.93 -14.31
N ALA A 15 -6.27 -2.75 -15.54
CA ALA A 15 -7.40 -1.88 -15.84
C ALA A 15 -8.71 -2.66 -15.78
N ASP A 16 -9.83 -1.97 -15.56
CA ASP A 16 -11.18 -2.54 -15.58
C ASP A 16 -11.36 -3.78 -14.68
N SER A 17 -10.68 -3.77 -13.52
CA SER A 17 -10.63 -4.87 -12.57
C SER A 17 -10.81 -4.34 -11.14
N PRO A 18 -11.30 -5.17 -10.20
CA PRO A 18 -11.22 -4.83 -8.78
C PRO A 18 -9.79 -4.75 -8.26
N PHE A 19 -8.78 -5.24 -8.99
CA PHE A 19 -7.37 -5.02 -8.69
C PHE A 19 -6.82 -3.80 -9.43
N SER A 20 -5.97 -3.03 -8.76
CA SER A 20 -5.17 -1.95 -9.39
C SER A 20 -3.75 -2.40 -9.71
N TRP A 21 -3.20 -3.31 -8.90
CA TRP A 21 -1.83 -3.80 -9.02
C TRP A 21 -1.73 -5.25 -8.53
N ILE A 22 -0.99 -6.08 -9.26
CA ILE A 22 -0.61 -7.42 -8.82
C ILE A 22 0.89 -7.60 -8.99
N ALA A 23 1.51 -8.38 -8.10
CA ALA A 23 2.93 -8.73 -8.18
C ALA A 23 3.21 -10.14 -7.69
N ARG A 24 4.09 -10.86 -8.39
CA ARG A 24 4.70 -12.10 -7.93
C ARG A 24 5.65 -11.76 -6.79
N ASP A 25 5.36 -12.24 -5.58
CA ASP A 25 6.15 -11.88 -4.41
C ASP A 25 7.50 -12.62 -4.38
N ASN A 26 7.54 -13.87 -4.84
CA ASN A 26 8.77 -14.68 -4.91
C ASN A 26 9.78 -14.20 -5.96
N SER A 27 9.43 -13.32 -6.89
CA SER A 27 10.41 -12.72 -7.82
C SER A 27 11.25 -11.60 -7.17
N LYS A 28 10.86 -11.13 -5.97
CA LYS A 28 11.60 -10.08 -5.25
C LYS A 28 12.94 -10.61 -4.71
N PRO A 29 14.00 -9.78 -4.66
CA PRO A 29 15.30 -10.21 -4.14
C PRO A 29 15.22 -10.82 -2.75
N GLY A 30 15.86 -11.98 -2.56
CA GLY A 30 15.98 -12.66 -1.25
C GLY A 30 14.74 -13.41 -0.78
N ARG A 31 13.73 -13.63 -1.65
CA ARG A 31 12.55 -14.44 -1.33
C ARG A 31 12.76 -15.92 -1.63
N SER A 32 11.90 -16.76 -1.05
CA SER A 32 11.89 -18.20 -1.33
C SER A 32 11.25 -18.48 -2.69
N ASP A 33 11.54 -19.65 -3.26
CA ASP A 33 10.96 -20.10 -4.54
C ASP A 33 9.47 -20.52 -4.45
N SER A 34 8.85 -20.34 -3.27
CA SER A 34 7.43 -20.64 -3.08
C SER A 34 6.56 -19.63 -3.84
N GLU A 35 5.83 -20.11 -4.83
CA GLU A 35 4.95 -19.27 -5.64
C GLU A 35 3.94 -18.53 -4.76
N SER A 36 3.99 -17.20 -4.82
CA SER A 36 3.14 -16.32 -4.02
C SER A 36 2.90 -15.01 -4.76
N TRP A 37 1.70 -14.46 -4.60
CA TRP A 37 1.28 -13.24 -5.28
C TRP A 37 0.63 -12.28 -4.29
N ILE A 38 0.91 -10.99 -4.46
CA ILE A 38 0.19 -9.91 -3.79
C ILE A 38 -0.69 -9.25 -4.84
N ALA A 39 -1.99 -9.20 -4.59
CA ALA A 39 -2.95 -8.52 -5.43
C ALA A 39 -3.61 -7.39 -4.62
N GLN A 40 -3.38 -6.15 -5.01
CA GLN A 40 -3.90 -4.96 -4.37
C GLN A 40 -5.18 -4.53 -5.07
N ALA A 41 -6.27 -4.49 -4.31
CA ALA A 41 -7.53 -3.98 -4.80
C ALA A 41 -7.39 -2.50 -5.24
N ASN A 42 -8.25 -2.06 -6.15
CA ASN A 42 -8.32 -0.66 -6.52
C ASN A 42 -8.90 0.16 -5.35
N HIS A 43 -8.66 1.46 -5.36
CA HIS A 43 -9.03 2.35 -4.27
C HIS A 43 -10.55 2.50 -4.13
N GLU A 44 -11.25 2.75 -5.24
CA GLU A 44 -12.69 2.99 -5.31
C GLU A 44 -13.50 1.76 -4.85
N TRP A 45 -13.16 0.59 -5.38
CA TRP A 45 -13.69 -0.72 -5.01
C TRP A 45 -13.51 -0.99 -3.52
N SER A 46 -12.32 -0.70 -2.98
CA SER A 46 -12.02 -0.87 -1.55
C SER A 46 -12.84 0.10 -0.69
N LYS A 47 -13.00 1.35 -1.12
CA LYS A 47 -13.78 2.38 -0.42
C LYS A 47 -15.25 2.00 -0.31
N GLU A 48 -15.84 1.47 -1.38
CA GLU A 48 -17.22 0.97 -1.38
C GLU A 48 -17.44 -0.25 -0.47
N ARG A 49 -16.38 -1.00 -0.16
CA ARG A 49 -16.42 -2.31 0.50
C ARG A 49 -15.68 -2.33 1.84
N VAL A 50 -15.38 -1.17 2.40
CA VAL A 50 -14.53 -1.03 3.60
C VAL A 50 -15.10 -1.72 4.84
N GLU A 51 -16.41 -1.97 4.87
CA GLU A 51 -17.12 -2.66 5.97
C GLU A 51 -17.34 -4.16 5.68
N MET A 52 -16.90 -4.68 4.54
CA MET A 52 -16.97 -6.11 4.25
C MET A 52 -15.97 -6.88 5.12
N THR A 53 -16.40 -8.05 5.58
CA THR A 53 -15.52 -9.01 6.26
C THR A 53 -14.54 -9.63 5.28
N ASN A 54 -13.41 -10.15 5.79
CA ASN A 54 -12.42 -10.89 4.99
C ASN A 54 -13.06 -11.98 4.12
N TYR A 55 -13.98 -12.77 4.69
CA TYR A 55 -14.68 -13.82 3.94
C TYR A 55 -15.43 -13.27 2.72
N GLN A 56 -16.10 -12.12 2.87
CA GLN A 56 -16.86 -11.51 1.78
C GLN A 56 -15.92 -10.94 0.71
N VAL A 57 -14.85 -10.21 1.10
CA VAL A 57 -13.91 -9.69 0.10
C VAL A 57 -13.14 -10.80 -0.61
N GLU A 58 -12.77 -11.88 0.09
CA GLU A 58 -12.11 -13.04 -0.50
C GLU A 58 -13.03 -13.73 -1.52
N SER A 59 -14.33 -13.81 -1.24
CA SER A 59 -15.32 -14.36 -2.18
C SER A 59 -15.47 -13.57 -3.49
N GLU A 60 -15.12 -12.28 -3.48
CA GLU A 60 -15.14 -11.43 -4.68
C GLU A 60 -13.76 -11.38 -5.36
N LEU A 61 -12.67 -11.25 -4.60
CA LEU A 61 -11.34 -10.99 -5.14
C LEU A 61 -10.58 -12.25 -5.59
N VAL A 62 -10.74 -13.36 -4.88
CA VAL A 62 -10.02 -14.60 -5.23
C VAL A 62 -10.40 -15.08 -6.63
N PRO A 63 -11.70 -15.20 -6.99
CA PRO A 63 -12.08 -15.62 -8.34
C PRO A 63 -11.53 -14.72 -9.45
N GLU A 64 -11.41 -13.41 -9.19
CA GLU A 64 -10.86 -12.46 -10.16
C GLU A 64 -9.36 -12.67 -10.38
N PHE A 65 -8.60 -12.98 -9.32
CA PHE A 65 -7.20 -13.34 -9.47
C PHE A 65 -7.01 -14.69 -10.16
N GLU A 66 -7.87 -15.67 -9.86
CA GLU A 66 -7.85 -16.98 -10.54
C GLU A 66 -8.14 -16.86 -12.04
N LYS A 67 -9.04 -15.96 -12.46
CA LYS A 67 -9.28 -15.64 -13.87
C LYS A 67 -8.04 -15.06 -14.55
N ILE A 68 -7.32 -14.15 -13.88
CA ILE A 68 -6.11 -13.52 -14.42
C ILE A 68 -4.97 -14.54 -14.53
N SER A 69 -4.76 -15.32 -13.48
CA SER A 69 -3.64 -16.26 -13.36
C SER A 69 -3.86 -17.59 -14.08
N GLY A 70 -5.13 -17.97 -14.33
CA GLY A 70 -5.50 -19.28 -14.85
C GLY A 70 -5.19 -20.43 -13.88
N GLN A 71 -5.02 -20.14 -12.59
CA GLN A 71 -4.67 -21.11 -11.55
C GLN A 71 -5.56 -20.89 -10.33
N SER A 72 -5.88 -21.97 -9.61
CA SER A 72 -6.63 -21.86 -8.36
C SER A 72 -5.76 -21.47 -7.17
N CYS A 73 -6.28 -20.59 -6.32
CA CYS A 73 -5.64 -20.16 -5.09
C CYS A 73 -5.91 -21.17 -3.97
N LYS A 74 -4.90 -22.00 -3.65
CA LYS A 74 -5.02 -22.98 -2.56
C LYS A 74 -4.99 -22.37 -1.17
N LEU A 75 -4.24 -21.28 -1.01
CA LEU A 75 -4.06 -20.54 0.23
C LEU A 75 -4.11 -19.06 -0.10
N TYR A 76 -4.83 -18.30 0.70
CA TYR A 76 -4.98 -16.86 0.54
C TYR A 76 -5.25 -16.22 1.91
N GLN A 77 -5.01 -14.92 1.98
CA GLN A 77 -5.33 -14.09 3.13
C GLN A 77 -5.60 -12.67 2.64
N SER A 78 -6.70 -12.06 3.08
CA SER A 78 -6.95 -10.63 2.86
C SER A 78 -6.54 -9.77 4.05
N HIS A 79 -6.18 -8.51 3.76
CA HIS A 79 -5.91 -7.49 4.76
C HIS A 79 -6.48 -6.14 4.30
N LEU A 80 -7.19 -5.45 5.19
CA LEU A 80 -7.74 -4.12 4.94
C LEU A 80 -6.82 -3.03 5.49
N TRP A 81 -6.19 -2.28 4.59
CA TRP A 81 -5.46 -1.06 4.92
C TRP A 81 -6.39 0.16 4.84
N ARG A 82 -7.17 0.41 5.90
CA ARG A 82 -8.20 1.47 5.91
C ARG A 82 -7.68 2.87 5.58
N TYR A 83 -6.41 3.14 5.92
CA TYR A 83 -5.75 4.44 5.72
C TYR A 83 -4.59 4.32 4.72
N ALA A 84 -4.77 3.56 3.63
CA ALA A 84 -3.70 3.29 2.66
C ALA A 84 -3.35 4.46 1.74
N LYS A 85 -4.29 5.37 1.49
CA LYS A 85 -4.14 6.43 0.48
C LYS A 85 -4.77 7.72 0.96
N VAL A 86 -4.01 8.80 0.93
CA VAL A 86 -4.49 10.16 1.10
C VAL A 86 -5.26 10.59 -0.16
N GLU A 87 -6.49 11.09 0.02
CA GLU A 87 -7.29 11.63 -1.09
C GLU A 87 -7.03 13.12 -1.33
N ASN A 88 -6.79 13.86 -0.25
CA ASN A 88 -6.57 15.31 -0.28
C ASN A 88 -5.29 15.63 0.49
N PRO A 89 -4.11 15.59 -0.15
CA PRO A 89 -2.87 15.98 0.49
C PRO A 89 -2.92 17.46 0.90
N GLN A 90 -2.14 17.83 1.91
CA GLN A 90 -2.07 19.20 2.41
C GLN A 90 -0.95 19.97 1.70
N ASP A 91 -1.07 21.29 1.59
CA ASP A 91 -0.02 22.15 1.02
C ASP A 91 1.12 22.44 2.02
N GLN A 92 1.46 21.48 2.88
CA GLN A 92 2.52 21.62 3.88
C GLN A 92 3.16 20.26 4.18
N TYR A 93 4.43 20.27 4.61
CA TYR A 93 5.19 19.05 4.86
C TYR A 93 4.97 18.43 6.24
N PHE A 94 4.58 19.22 7.23
CA PHE A 94 4.34 18.81 8.62
C PHE A 94 3.49 19.88 9.31
N TYR A 95 3.02 19.58 10.51
CA TYR A 95 2.42 20.57 11.42
C TYR A 95 3.28 20.70 12.68
N LEU A 96 3.52 21.92 13.16
CA LEU A 96 4.28 22.19 14.38
C LEU A 96 3.62 23.34 15.15
N ASP A 97 3.15 23.04 16.36
CA ASP A 97 2.74 24.01 17.36
C ASP A 97 3.88 24.19 18.38
N ALA A 98 4.70 25.20 18.14
CA ALA A 98 5.84 25.58 18.97
C ALA A 98 5.45 25.94 20.41
N ASN A 99 4.27 26.53 20.62
CA ASN A 99 3.84 26.96 21.95
C ASN A 99 3.48 25.75 22.82
N ARG A 100 2.97 24.69 22.19
CA ARG A 100 2.54 23.46 22.88
C ARG A 100 3.59 22.34 22.82
N ASN A 101 4.67 22.51 22.06
CA ASN A 101 5.64 21.46 21.76
C ASN A 101 4.98 20.20 21.15
N ILE A 102 4.04 20.41 20.23
CA ILE A 102 3.33 19.33 19.53
C ILE A 102 3.62 19.43 18.05
N ALA A 103 3.94 18.31 17.42
CA ALA A 103 4.14 18.22 15.99
C ALA A 103 3.50 16.97 15.39
N LEU A 104 3.16 17.06 14.10
CA LEU A 104 2.64 15.96 13.30
C LEU A 104 3.46 15.87 12.01
N CYS A 105 3.85 14.66 11.65
CA CYS A 105 4.44 14.33 10.35
C CYS A 105 3.86 13.01 9.86
N GLY A 106 3.98 12.75 8.57
CA GLY A 106 3.45 11.54 7.96
C GLY A 106 3.38 11.66 6.44
N ASP A 107 3.19 10.52 5.78
CA ASP A 107 2.99 10.45 4.33
C ASP A 107 1.81 11.29 3.86
N TRP A 108 0.72 11.34 4.64
CA TRP A 108 -0.50 12.08 4.34
C TRP A 108 -0.32 13.60 4.17
N PHE A 109 0.82 14.17 4.56
CA PHE A 109 1.15 15.56 4.29
C PHE A 109 1.55 15.82 2.82
N ILE A 110 2.09 14.81 2.13
CA ILE A 110 2.64 14.98 0.78
C ILE A 110 1.88 14.04 -0.17
N GLU A 111 2.13 12.74 -0.04
CA GLU A 111 1.52 11.67 -0.82
C GLU A 111 1.77 10.35 -0.07
N SER A 112 0.85 9.39 -0.20
CA SER A 112 0.91 8.08 0.48
C SER A 112 2.00 7.16 -0.08
N THR A 113 3.24 7.63 0.01
CA THR A 113 4.46 6.97 -0.44
C THR A 113 5.48 6.96 0.69
N ILE A 114 6.45 6.05 0.58
CA ILE A 114 7.57 5.98 1.52
C ILE A 114 8.38 7.29 1.50
N GLU A 115 8.59 7.86 0.31
CA GLU A 115 9.29 9.14 0.15
C GLU A 115 8.53 10.29 0.81
N GLY A 116 7.20 10.29 0.70
CA GLY A 116 6.32 11.25 1.38
C GLY A 116 6.49 11.20 2.90
N ALA A 117 6.40 10.00 3.48
CA ALA A 117 6.61 9.79 4.92
C ALA A 117 7.98 10.29 5.38
N TRP A 118 9.04 9.89 4.66
CA TRP A 118 10.41 10.25 5.00
C TRP A 118 10.63 11.76 4.92
N THR A 119 10.18 12.40 3.84
CA THR A 119 10.35 13.83 3.60
C THR A 119 9.63 14.66 4.66
N SER A 120 8.41 14.28 5.02
CA SER A 120 7.65 14.92 6.09
C SER A 120 8.39 14.88 7.43
N GLY A 121 8.86 13.68 7.82
CA GLY A 121 9.60 13.50 9.07
C GLY A 121 10.96 14.21 9.08
N TYR A 122 11.70 14.16 7.98
CA TYR A 122 13.00 14.82 7.85
C TYR A 122 12.89 16.33 7.98
N LYS A 123 11.92 16.95 7.28
CA LYS A 123 11.69 18.40 7.35
C LYS A 123 11.25 18.84 8.75
N LEU A 124 10.40 18.07 9.42
CA LEU A 124 10.01 18.36 10.79
C LEU A 124 11.22 18.28 11.74
N GLY A 125 12.05 17.25 11.61
CA GLY A 125 13.26 17.08 12.43
C GLY A 125 14.21 18.27 12.33
N ASN A 126 14.44 18.77 11.11
CA ASN A 126 15.25 19.97 10.88
C ASN A 126 14.63 21.22 11.53
N ALA A 127 13.33 21.44 11.35
CA ALA A 127 12.63 22.60 11.93
C ALA A 127 12.69 22.60 13.47
N ILE A 128 12.54 21.42 14.09
CA ILE A 128 12.72 21.28 15.54
C ILE A 128 14.16 21.60 15.92
N SER A 129 15.16 21.01 15.24
CA SER A 129 16.58 21.25 15.53
C SER A 129 16.96 22.73 15.50
N GLU A 130 16.46 23.50 14.53
CA GLU A 130 16.68 24.95 14.41
C GLU A 130 16.06 25.72 15.59
N MET A 131 14.91 25.29 16.11
CA MET A 131 14.26 25.93 17.25
C MET A 131 14.99 25.69 18.58
N ILE A 132 15.51 24.48 18.81
CA ILE A 132 16.21 24.13 20.07
C ILE A 132 17.71 24.45 20.05
N SER A 133 18.28 24.74 18.88
CA SER A 133 19.67 25.16 18.73
C SER A 133 19.75 26.32 17.72
N PRO A 134 19.24 27.51 18.09
CA PRO A 134 19.37 28.69 17.25
C PRO A 134 20.84 29.08 17.11
N PRO A 135 21.24 29.70 15.99
CA PRO A 135 22.61 30.15 15.74
C PRO A 135 23.12 31.19 16.75
#